data_AF-A0A7Z1QK11-F1
#
_entry.id   AF-A0A7Z1QK11-F1
#
_cell.length_a   1.000
_cell.length_b   1.000
_cell.length_c   1.000
_cell.angle_alpha   90.00
_cell.angle_beta   90.00
_cell.angle_gamma   90.00
#
_symmetry.space_group_name_H-M   'P 1'
#
loop_
_entity.id
_entity.type
_entity.pdbx_description
1 polymer ?
#
loop_
_entity_poly.entity_id
_entity_poly.type
_entity_poly.pdbx_seq_one_letter_code
_entity_poly.pdbx_strand_id
1 'polypeptide(L)'
;MTAYLYPWNSPDYDAAAANELTPEPVTTSDDRGDPSLCFEYLTPDGERRTLTYEELQELCNTPLENRGLIEQEKAAEKEREKREKYLRRRMQSLPGIIRRRFALKLAALDGESPERAVKWLFGTFERHILRRVEMVNVQYHPCDALPALLLPMRDDFHLLPWADKKKLRPMAYTLSRLMKTEFERQFDYQYSQTEDLEFSVLDAYGCIASKARALNIAIPGWDKYSKEELDAEEALRAAGRLQAEKWWLGKLKRIHDRWREHLMIAAGYVSKQASPKCSEPCLKEWLAQQKANMAWLHKMELEDKDTGERSPLIDKVLASTSNPRIARMELTTRAAGFQDIADEMGLIGMFFTLTAPSSYHSTRIKDGKRNDKYNGASPRKTQKYLCRVWSRVRAAWQRRGIRTFGFRTVEPHHDGTPHWHMVLWFKPEDLEKATTVFREYALEEDGDEPGAE
;
A
#
# COMPACT_ATOMS: atom_id res chain seq x y z
N MET A 1 55.95 -12.79 12.71
CA MET A 1 56.15 -11.75 13.74
C MET A 1 55.45 -10.50 13.27
N THR A 2 54.33 -10.15 13.92
CA THR A 2 53.50 -9.01 13.55
C THR A 2 54.16 -7.75 14.10
N ALA A 3 54.67 -6.88 13.24
CA ALA A 3 55.24 -5.61 13.66
C ALA A 3 54.10 -4.62 13.95
N TYR A 4 53.95 -4.20 15.20
CA TYR A 4 53.02 -3.14 15.58
C TYR A 4 53.55 -1.80 15.07
N LEU A 5 52.67 -0.99 14.46
CA LEU A 5 53.02 0.30 13.86
C LEU A 5 53.58 1.30 14.88
N TYR A 6 53.17 1.15 16.15
CA TYR A 6 53.67 1.93 17.28
C TYR A 6 53.86 1.02 18.51
N PRO A 7 54.88 1.29 19.36
CA PRO A 7 55.22 0.42 20.50
C PRO A 7 54.06 0.19 21.48
N TRP A 8 53.21 1.21 21.70
CA TRP A 8 52.07 1.13 22.64
C TRP A 8 50.88 0.31 22.17
N ASN A 9 50.91 -0.17 20.92
CA ASN A 9 49.92 -1.10 20.39
C ASN A 9 50.32 -2.57 20.63
N SER A 10 51.49 -2.83 21.21
CA SER A 10 51.89 -4.17 21.65
C SER A 10 51.14 -4.55 22.92
N PRO A 11 50.59 -5.78 23.04
CA PRO A 11 49.99 -6.27 24.27
C PRO A 11 51.00 -6.39 25.42
N ASP A 12 52.30 -6.43 25.11
CA ASP A 12 53.39 -6.43 26.08
C ASP A 12 53.94 -5.02 26.38
N TYR A 13 53.24 -3.96 25.96
CA TYR A 13 53.68 -2.59 26.22
C TYR A 13 53.43 -2.18 27.68
N ASP A 14 54.52 -2.03 28.44
CA ASP A 14 54.49 -1.52 29.79
C ASP A 14 54.53 0.02 29.78
N ALA A 15 53.34 0.62 29.95
CA ALA A 15 53.18 2.07 30.00
C ALA A 15 53.84 2.71 31.26
N ALA A 16 54.09 1.95 32.33
CA ALA A 16 54.77 2.46 33.51
C ALA A 16 56.28 2.60 33.26
N ALA A 17 56.88 1.60 32.62
CA ALA A 17 58.29 1.65 32.22
C ALA A 17 58.56 2.76 31.18
N ALA A 18 57.65 2.98 30.23
CA ALA A 18 57.81 3.99 29.19
C ALA A 18 57.69 5.45 29.70
N ASN A 19 57.12 5.66 30.88
CA ASN A 19 56.96 6.98 31.51
C ASN A 19 57.94 7.21 32.67
N GLU A 20 58.99 6.40 32.81
CA GLU A 20 59.98 6.49 33.90
C GLU A 20 59.37 6.49 35.30
N LEU A 21 58.21 5.86 35.48
CA LEU A 21 57.55 5.73 36.78
C LEU A 21 58.16 4.53 37.50
N THR A 22 59.18 4.76 38.32
CA THR A 22 59.63 3.76 39.31
C THR A 22 58.56 3.57 40.37
N PRO A 23 58.23 2.32 40.76
CA PRO A 23 57.33 2.09 41.87
C PRO A 23 58.07 2.49 43.16
N GLU A 24 57.78 3.69 43.66
CA GLU A 24 58.05 4.02 45.05
C GLU A 24 57.32 2.99 45.92
N PRO A 25 57.96 2.43 46.96
CA PRO A 25 57.27 1.55 47.89
C PRO A 25 56.13 2.35 48.51
N VAL A 26 54.90 1.88 48.30
CA VAL A 26 53.73 2.39 49.02
C VAL A 26 54.00 2.17 50.50
N THR A 27 54.43 3.21 51.19
CA THR A 27 54.25 3.28 52.64
C THR A 27 52.76 3.27 52.86
N THR A 28 52.23 2.14 53.30
CA THR A 28 50.91 2.08 53.92
C THR A 28 51.00 2.89 55.21
N SER A 29 50.93 4.22 55.10
CA SER A 29 50.34 5.01 56.18
C SER A 29 48.94 4.44 56.35
N ASP A 30 48.64 4.03 57.58
CA ASP A 30 47.30 3.69 58.04
C ASP A 30 46.44 4.97 58.01
N ASP A 31 46.26 5.53 56.82
CA ASP A 31 45.40 6.68 56.56
C ASP A 31 44.00 6.10 56.41
N ARG A 32 43.43 5.72 57.56
CA ARG A 32 41.99 5.61 57.68
C ARG A 32 41.48 6.99 57.33
N GLY A 33 40.99 7.14 56.09
CA GLY A 33 40.48 8.41 55.58
C GLY A 33 39.64 9.09 56.65
N ASP A 34 39.90 10.38 56.89
CA ASP A 34 39.27 11.15 57.95
C ASP A 34 37.74 10.91 57.93
N PRO A 35 37.16 10.30 58.99
CA PRO A 35 35.72 10.01 59.04
C PRO A 35 34.84 11.26 58.95
N SER A 36 35.43 12.45 59.06
CA SER A 36 34.75 13.75 58.92
C SER A 36 34.70 14.30 57.49
N LEU A 37 35.30 13.63 56.49
CA LEU A 37 35.23 14.00 55.08
C LEU A 37 33.82 13.71 54.52
N CYS A 38 32.99 14.76 54.50
CA CYS A 38 31.67 14.76 53.88
C CYS A 38 31.71 15.47 52.52
N PHE A 39 31.24 14.80 51.47
CA PHE A 39 31.09 15.33 50.13
C PHE A 39 29.66 15.84 49.93
N GLU A 40 29.50 17.12 49.62
CA GLU A 40 28.21 17.67 49.22
C GLU A 40 27.91 17.37 47.74
N TYR A 41 26.71 16.88 47.46
CA TYR A 41 26.21 16.66 46.11
C TYR A 41 24.75 17.08 46.00
N LEU A 42 24.30 17.32 44.77
CA LEU A 42 22.92 17.69 44.46
C LEU A 42 22.16 16.48 43.92
N THR A 43 20.94 16.26 44.40
CA THR A 43 20.01 15.30 43.78
C THR A 43 19.44 15.86 42.46
N PRO A 44 18.87 15.01 41.59
CA PRO A 44 18.21 15.48 40.37
C PRO A 44 17.09 16.51 40.59
N ASP A 45 16.49 16.50 41.79
CA ASP A 45 15.44 17.45 42.21
C ASP A 45 16.00 18.75 42.83
N GLY A 46 17.33 18.87 42.92
CA GLY A 46 18.03 20.08 43.40
C GLY A 46 18.25 20.14 44.91
N GLU A 47 17.99 19.06 45.65
CA GLU A 47 18.28 19.01 47.10
C GLU A 47 19.77 18.77 47.34
N ARG A 48 20.37 19.52 48.28
CA ARG A 48 21.74 19.28 48.73
C ARG A 48 21.76 18.14 49.74
N ARG A 49 22.62 17.15 49.50
CA ARG A 49 22.87 16.04 50.40
C ARG A 49 24.37 15.87 50.62
N THR A 50 24.72 15.25 51.73
CA THR A 50 26.10 14.96 52.11
C THR A 50 26.32 13.45 52.10
N LEU A 51 27.44 13.01 51.54
CA LEU A 51 27.94 11.63 51.56
C LEU A 51 29.21 11.59 52.38
N THR A 52 29.30 10.69 53.35
CA THR A 52 30.56 10.42 54.05
C THR A 52 31.52 9.65 53.14
N TYR A 53 32.81 9.68 53.47
CA TYR A 53 33.84 8.91 52.75
C TYR A 53 33.55 7.39 52.75
N GLU A 54 33.07 6.83 53.86
CA GLU A 54 32.70 5.41 53.96
C GLU A 54 31.51 5.06 53.05
N GLU A 55 30.45 5.88 53.03
CA GLU A 55 29.30 5.67 52.14
C GLU A 55 29.68 5.80 50.65
N LEU A 56 30.59 6.73 50.32
CA LEU A 56 31.12 6.87 48.97
C LEU A 56 31.93 5.63 48.55
N GLN A 57 32.75 5.10 49.45
CA GLN A 57 33.57 3.91 49.21
C GLN A 57 32.68 2.67 49.05
N GLU A 58 31.60 2.54 49.82
CA GLU A 58 30.61 1.48 49.69
C GLU A 58 29.85 1.55 48.34
N LEU A 59 29.47 2.74 47.90
CA LEU A 59 28.89 2.97 46.57
C LEU A 59 29.89 2.64 45.44
N CYS A 60 31.17 3.00 45.60
CA CYS A 60 32.22 2.75 44.62
C CYS A 60 32.68 1.29 44.56
N ASN A 61 32.54 0.53 45.66
CA ASN A 61 32.83 -0.90 45.76
C ASN A 61 31.73 -1.79 45.15
N THR A 62 30.68 -1.21 44.56
CA THR A 62 29.72 -1.95 43.75
C THR A 62 30.42 -2.62 42.55
N PRO A 63 30.17 -3.92 42.27
CA PRO A 63 30.94 -4.68 41.29
C PRO A 63 30.88 -4.06 39.88
N LEU A 64 31.98 -4.19 39.11
CA LEU A 64 32.12 -3.73 37.71
C LEU A 64 30.95 -4.14 36.79
N GLU A 65 30.29 -5.26 37.10
CA GLU A 65 29.07 -5.73 36.43
C GLU A 65 27.93 -4.68 36.46
N ASN A 66 27.78 -3.92 37.57
CA ASN A 66 26.75 -2.89 37.71
C ASN A 66 27.04 -1.64 36.87
N ARG A 67 28.31 -1.29 36.63
CA ARG A 67 28.67 -0.19 35.71
C ARG A 67 28.32 -0.54 34.26
N GLY A 68 28.60 -1.77 33.85
CA GLY A 68 28.18 -2.29 32.55
C GLY A 68 26.66 -2.29 32.37
N LEU A 69 25.91 -2.62 33.42
CA LEU A 69 24.44 -2.55 33.43
C LEU A 69 23.93 -1.10 33.28
N ILE A 70 24.50 -0.14 34.01
CA ILE A 70 24.13 1.29 33.90
C ILE A 70 24.42 1.83 32.50
N GLU A 71 25.57 1.46 31.91
CA GLU A 71 25.90 1.86 30.53
C GLU A 71 24.96 1.21 29.50
N GLN A 72 24.58 -0.05 29.70
CA GLN A 72 23.58 -0.74 28.88
C GLN A 72 22.19 -0.08 29.01
N GLU A 73 21.78 0.31 30.22
CA GLU A 73 20.52 1.02 30.47
C GLU A 73 20.51 2.39 29.78
N LYS A 74 21.59 3.18 29.93
CA LYS A 74 21.76 4.47 29.24
C LYS A 74 21.76 4.31 27.72
N ALA A 75 22.41 3.27 27.20
CA ALA A 75 22.39 2.96 25.77
C ALA A 75 20.98 2.59 25.29
N ALA A 76 20.26 1.75 26.05
CA ALA A 76 18.89 1.35 25.76
C ALA A 76 17.93 2.56 25.78
N GLU A 77 18.09 3.46 26.75
CA GLU A 77 17.33 4.71 26.83
C GLU A 77 17.60 5.62 25.63
N LYS A 78 18.87 5.80 25.25
CA LYS A 78 19.26 6.57 24.06
C LYS A 78 18.68 5.98 22.78
N GLU A 79 18.70 4.67 22.62
CA GLU A 79 18.07 4.00 21.47
C GLU A 79 16.54 4.15 21.48
N ARG A 80 15.91 4.08 22.66
CA ARG A 80 14.48 4.33 22.83
C ARG A 80 14.10 5.75 22.40
N GLU A 81 14.85 6.76 22.81
CA GLU A 81 14.64 8.15 22.39
C GLU A 81 14.81 8.34 20.87
N LYS A 82 15.87 7.76 20.29
CA LYS A 82 16.09 7.81 18.84
C LYS A 82 14.92 7.19 18.09
N ARG A 83 14.42 6.04 18.57
CA ARG A 83 13.26 5.35 17.99
C ARG A 83 12.00 6.19 18.10
N GLU A 84 11.75 6.83 19.24
CA GLU A 84 10.62 7.75 19.40
C GLU A 84 10.70 8.93 18.40
N LYS A 85 11.85 9.62 18.35
CA LYS A 85 12.10 10.74 17.42
C LYS A 85 11.92 10.29 15.97
N TYR A 86 12.37 9.08 15.62
CA TYR A 86 12.14 8.48 14.30
C TYR A 86 10.64 8.28 14.02
N LEU A 87 9.88 7.66 14.92
CA LEU A 87 8.46 7.41 14.71
C LEU A 87 7.62 8.68 14.63
N ARG A 88 7.94 9.70 15.42
CA ARG A 88 7.28 11.02 15.32
C ARG A 88 7.53 11.64 13.94
N ARG A 89 8.78 11.64 13.44
CA ARG A 89 9.11 12.08 12.08
C ARG A 89 8.37 11.25 11.02
N ARG A 90 8.33 9.93 11.20
CA ARG A 90 7.65 9.03 10.28
C ARG A 90 6.15 9.28 10.23
N MET A 91 5.51 9.51 11.37
CA MET A 91 4.11 9.92 11.45
C MET A 91 3.87 11.24 10.70
N GLN A 92 4.75 12.23 10.86
CA GLN A 92 4.63 13.50 10.12
C GLN A 92 4.84 13.33 8.61
N SER A 93 5.63 12.33 8.20
CA SER A 93 5.83 12.00 6.78
C SER A 93 4.63 11.27 6.13
N LEU A 94 3.61 10.87 6.90
CA LEU A 94 2.46 10.18 6.33
C LEU A 94 1.63 11.09 5.42
N PRO A 95 0.93 10.53 4.40
CA PRO A 95 -0.01 11.27 3.58
C PRO A 95 -1.03 12.04 4.42
N GLY A 96 -1.25 13.32 4.11
CA GLY A 96 -2.11 14.21 4.90
C GLY A 96 -3.51 13.63 5.17
N ILE A 97 -4.04 12.88 4.20
CA ILE A 97 -5.33 12.17 4.27
C ILE A 97 -5.42 11.18 5.45
N ILE A 98 -4.34 10.48 5.78
CA ILE A 98 -4.29 9.53 6.91
C ILE A 98 -3.57 10.11 8.13
N ARG A 99 -2.66 11.06 7.93
CA ARG A 99 -1.83 11.66 8.98
C ARG A 99 -2.67 12.39 10.01
N ARG A 100 -3.68 13.16 9.59
CA ARG A 100 -4.46 14.04 10.47
C ARG A 100 -5.00 13.34 11.71
N ARG A 101 -5.62 12.17 11.55
CA ARG A 101 -6.21 11.42 12.68
C ARG A 101 -5.14 10.94 13.66
N PHE A 102 -4.02 10.45 13.15
CA PHE A 102 -2.93 9.95 13.98
C PHE A 102 -2.17 11.08 14.68
N ALA A 103 -1.95 12.20 14.00
CA ALA A 103 -1.33 13.37 14.58
C ALA A 103 -2.18 13.98 15.70
N LEU A 104 -3.50 14.11 15.50
CA LEU A 104 -4.43 14.58 16.54
C LEU A 104 -4.46 13.62 17.74
N LYS A 105 -4.45 12.31 17.49
CA LYS A 105 -4.40 11.31 18.56
C LYS A 105 -3.09 11.38 19.35
N LEU A 106 -1.96 11.53 18.67
CA LEU A 106 -0.67 11.66 19.34
C LEU A 106 -0.62 12.95 20.18
N ALA A 107 -1.06 14.08 19.63
CA ALA A 107 -1.10 15.36 20.35
C ALA A 107 -1.99 15.30 21.60
N ALA A 108 -3.15 14.62 21.53
CA ALA A 108 -4.00 14.41 22.70
C ALA A 108 -3.30 13.56 23.77
N LEU A 109 -2.63 12.47 23.37
CA LEU A 109 -1.87 11.63 24.28
C LEU A 109 -0.68 12.36 24.90
N ASP A 110 0.04 13.18 24.14
CA ASP A 110 1.13 14.02 24.65
C ASP A 110 0.61 15.02 25.70
N GLY A 111 -0.59 15.58 25.50
CA GLY A 111 -1.24 16.47 26.47
C GLY A 111 -1.72 15.76 27.74
N GLU A 112 -2.02 14.46 27.67
CA GLU A 112 -2.39 13.64 28.84
C GLU A 112 -1.13 13.15 29.60
N SER A 113 -0.17 12.55 28.90
CA SER A 113 1.09 12.06 29.46
C SER A 113 2.06 11.67 28.33
N PRO A 114 3.31 12.17 28.34
CA PRO A 114 4.34 11.77 27.38
C PRO A 114 4.56 10.26 27.30
N GLU A 115 4.50 9.54 28.42
CA GLU A 115 4.68 8.09 28.46
C GLU A 115 3.58 7.34 27.70
N ARG A 116 2.33 7.82 27.77
CA ARG A 116 1.20 7.25 27.05
C ARG A 116 1.36 7.45 25.54
N ALA A 117 1.88 8.60 25.12
CA ALA A 117 2.20 8.86 23.72
C ALA A 117 3.29 7.90 23.21
N VAL A 118 4.38 7.70 23.96
CA VAL A 118 5.44 6.74 23.62
C VAL A 118 4.91 5.31 23.56
N LYS A 119 4.11 4.89 24.56
CA LYS A 119 3.48 3.56 24.58
C LYS A 119 2.59 3.35 23.35
N TRP A 120 1.84 4.37 22.93
CA TRP A 120 1.01 4.30 21.73
C TRP A 120 1.85 4.28 20.45
N LEU A 121 2.94 5.05 20.37
CA LEU A 121 3.85 5.07 19.23
C LEU A 121 4.43 3.68 18.96
N PHE A 122 4.99 3.02 19.98
CA PHE A 122 5.57 1.69 19.82
C PHE A 122 4.49 0.60 19.71
N GLY A 123 3.51 0.61 20.62
CA GLY A 123 2.53 -0.46 20.74
C GLY A 123 1.44 -0.43 19.67
N THR A 124 1.11 0.73 19.10
CA THR A 124 0.03 0.89 18.13
C THR A 124 0.49 1.43 16.79
N PHE A 125 1.16 2.58 16.78
CA PHE A 125 1.52 3.26 15.54
C PHE A 125 2.50 2.43 14.71
N GLU A 126 3.67 2.14 15.25
CA GLU A 126 4.72 1.37 14.56
C GLU A 126 4.25 -0.04 14.23
N ARG A 127 3.81 -0.79 15.25
CA ARG A 127 3.48 -2.21 15.12
C ARG A 127 2.34 -2.50 14.15
N HIS A 128 1.36 -1.59 14.04
CA HIS A 128 0.12 -1.89 13.35
C HIS A 128 -0.30 -0.89 12.28
N ILE A 129 -0.07 0.41 12.48
CA ILE A 129 -0.47 1.43 11.50
C ILE A 129 0.63 1.55 10.44
N LEU A 130 1.86 1.85 10.86
CA LEU A 130 2.98 2.09 9.97
C LEU A 130 3.29 0.86 9.11
N ARG A 131 3.35 -0.33 9.72
CA ARG A 131 3.52 -1.60 9.00
C ARG A 131 2.50 -1.78 7.87
N ARG A 132 1.23 -1.45 8.09
CA ARG A 132 0.19 -1.55 7.06
C ARG A 132 0.34 -0.52 5.96
N VAL A 133 0.66 0.73 6.33
CA VAL A 133 0.92 1.81 5.36
C VAL A 133 2.09 1.43 4.46
N GLU A 134 3.17 0.88 5.01
CA GLU A 134 4.36 0.47 4.25
C GLU A 134 4.05 -0.72 3.34
N MET A 135 3.33 -1.72 3.85
CA MET A 135 2.83 -2.85 3.05
C MET A 135 1.94 -2.40 1.89
N VAL A 136 1.16 -1.33 2.06
CA VAL A 136 0.38 -0.73 0.96
C VAL A 136 1.30 -0.01 -0.01
N ASN A 137 2.20 0.85 0.47
CA ASN A 137 3.08 1.67 -0.36
C ASN A 137 3.93 0.84 -1.32
N VAL A 138 4.50 -0.27 -0.86
CA VAL A 138 5.30 -1.19 -1.70
C VAL A 138 4.51 -1.71 -2.91
N GLN A 139 3.18 -1.81 -2.83
CA GLN A 139 2.35 -2.28 -3.95
C GLN A 139 2.17 -1.23 -5.07
N TYR A 140 2.46 0.04 -4.80
CA TYR A 140 2.24 1.15 -5.75
C TYR A 140 3.52 1.85 -6.18
N HIS A 141 4.59 1.76 -5.39
CA HIS A 141 5.86 2.37 -5.77
C HIS A 141 6.38 1.81 -7.10
N PRO A 142 7.07 2.65 -7.89
CA PRO A 142 7.92 2.17 -8.97
C PRO A 142 8.94 1.14 -8.47
N CYS A 143 9.54 0.39 -9.40
CA CYS A 143 10.68 -0.47 -9.09
C CYS A 143 11.83 0.34 -8.47
N ASP A 144 12.56 -0.26 -7.53
CA ASP A 144 13.65 0.42 -6.79
C ASP A 144 14.75 0.95 -7.74
N ALA A 145 15.06 0.20 -8.80
CA ALA A 145 15.99 0.61 -9.85
C ALA A 145 15.25 1.34 -10.98
N LEU A 146 15.03 2.64 -10.80
CA LEU A 146 14.47 3.49 -11.85
C LEU A 146 15.47 3.71 -12.99
N PRO A 147 15.06 3.58 -14.27
CA PRO A 147 15.87 3.96 -15.42
C PRO A 147 16.32 5.42 -15.34
N ALA A 148 17.51 5.73 -15.88
CA ALA A 148 18.07 7.08 -15.87
C ALA A 148 17.09 8.15 -16.39
N LEU A 149 16.32 7.81 -17.44
CA LEU A 149 15.27 8.66 -18.01
C LEU A 149 14.24 9.14 -16.97
N LEU A 150 13.95 8.33 -15.95
CA LEU A 150 12.89 8.56 -14.96
C LEU A 150 13.42 9.03 -13.60
N LEU A 151 14.74 9.00 -13.37
CA LEU A 151 15.35 9.45 -12.11
C LEU A 151 14.94 10.86 -11.69
N PRO A 152 14.84 11.87 -12.59
CA PRO A 152 14.41 13.21 -12.21
C PRO A 152 13.01 13.29 -11.60
N MET A 153 12.17 12.27 -11.84
CA MET A 153 10.79 12.20 -11.35
C MET A 153 10.61 11.27 -10.14
N ARG A 154 11.71 10.72 -9.57
CA ARG A 154 11.65 9.74 -8.47
C ARG A 154 10.79 10.24 -7.31
N ASP A 155 11.03 11.45 -6.85
CA ASP A 155 10.33 12.03 -5.70
C ASP A 155 8.86 12.34 -6.01
N ASP A 156 8.55 12.72 -7.26
CA ASP A 156 7.17 12.97 -7.68
C ASP A 156 6.30 11.70 -7.57
N PHE A 157 6.86 10.53 -7.89
CA PHE A 157 6.15 9.25 -7.73
C PHE A 157 5.90 8.91 -6.26
N HIS A 158 6.87 9.20 -5.38
CA HIS A 158 6.65 9.04 -3.95
C HIS A 158 5.56 9.98 -3.46
N LEU A 159 5.40 11.17 -4.03
CA LEU A 159 4.38 12.15 -3.66
C LEU A 159 3.02 11.94 -4.35
N LEU A 160 2.85 10.87 -5.13
CA LEU A 160 1.63 10.65 -5.89
C LEU A 160 0.35 10.62 -5.00
N PRO A 161 0.32 10.00 -3.80
CA PRO A 161 -0.83 10.10 -2.89
C PRO A 161 -1.20 11.53 -2.43
N TRP A 162 -0.28 12.49 -2.57
CA TRP A 162 -0.47 13.90 -2.22
C TRP A 162 -0.76 14.78 -3.45
N ALA A 163 -0.64 14.23 -4.66
CA ALA A 163 -0.72 15.00 -5.89
C ALA A 163 -2.15 15.44 -6.20
N ASP A 164 -2.39 16.74 -6.26
CA ASP A 164 -3.67 17.27 -6.77
C ASP A 164 -3.68 17.27 -8.32
N LYS A 165 -4.80 17.72 -8.91
CA LYS A 165 -4.90 17.85 -10.37
C LYS A 165 -3.81 18.76 -10.98
N LYS A 166 -3.29 19.73 -10.22
CA LYS A 166 -2.26 20.67 -10.67
C LYS A 166 -0.87 20.02 -10.70
N LYS A 167 -0.62 19.00 -9.88
CA LYS A 167 0.60 18.19 -9.92
C LYS A 167 0.54 17.04 -10.93
N LEU A 168 -0.61 16.37 -11.06
CA LEU A 168 -0.76 15.22 -11.96
C LEU A 168 -0.57 15.57 -13.44
N ARG A 169 -1.01 16.76 -13.88
CA ARG A 169 -0.88 17.20 -15.28
C ARG A 169 0.58 17.44 -15.71
N PRO A 170 1.38 18.25 -14.99
CA PRO A 170 2.81 18.37 -15.28
C PRO A 170 3.55 17.04 -15.29
N MET A 171 3.28 16.14 -14.33
CA MET A 171 3.88 14.80 -14.34
C MET A 171 3.53 14.02 -15.61
N ALA A 172 2.26 14.05 -16.02
CA ALA A 172 1.81 13.38 -17.24
C ALA A 172 2.47 13.96 -18.49
N TYR A 173 2.59 15.29 -18.55
CA TYR A 173 3.25 16.00 -19.64
C TYR A 173 4.74 15.63 -19.73
N THR A 174 5.45 15.66 -18.60
CA THR A 174 6.86 15.28 -18.53
C THR A 174 7.05 13.84 -18.99
N LEU A 175 6.22 12.90 -18.53
CA LEU A 175 6.28 11.51 -18.98
C LEU A 175 6.07 11.37 -20.49
N SER A 176 5.03 12.00 -21.05
CA SER A 176 4.83 11.97 -22.51
C SER A 176 6.02 12.51 -23.29
N ARG A 177 6.61 13.62 -22.81
CA ARG A 177 7.76 14.24 -23.46
C ARG A 177 9.00 13.35 -23.39
N LEU A 178 9.29 12.78 -22.22
CA LEU A 178 10.41 11.85 -22.04
C LEU A 178 10.29 10.62 -22.94
N MET A 179 9.09 10.02 -23.02
CA MET A 179 8.84 8.87 -23.89
C MET A 179 8.95 9.24 -25.37
N LYS A 180 8.46 10.42 -25.77
CA LYS A 180 8.58 10.89 -27.14
C LYS A 180 10.04 11.07 -27.55
N THR A 181 10.80 11.83 -26.77
CA THR A 181 12.22 12.11 -27.06
C THR A 181 13.06 10.83 -27.06
N GLU A 182 12.84 9.91 -26.12
CA GLU A 182 13.60 8.65 -26.08
C GLU A 182 13.22 7.72 -27.23
N PHE A 183 11.96 7.73 -27.67
CA PHE A 183 11.54 6.98 -28.86
C PHE A 183 12.24 7.50 -30.11
N GLU A 184 12.17 8.82 -30.36
CA GLU A 184 12.79 9.47 -31.53
C GLU A 184 14.30 9.20 -31.55
N ARG A 185 14.98 9.39 -30.40
CA ARG A 185 16.42 9.12 -30.27
C ARG A 185 16.79 7.67 -30.61
N GLN A 186 16.03 6.71 -30.09
CA GLN A 186 16.31 5.30 -30.32
C GLN A 186 16.02 4.90 -31.77
N PHE A 187 14.90 5.39 -32.32
CA PHE A 187 14.51 5.16 -33.70
C PHE A 187 15.58 5.68 -34.68
N ASP A 188 16.00 6.94 -34.54
CA ASP A 188 17.00 7.57 -35.41
C ASP A 188 18.34 6.83 -35.35
N TYR A 189 18.76 6.43 -34.14
CA TYR A 189 19.97 5.62 -33.97
C TYR A 189 19.86 4.31 -34.72
N GLN A 190 18.80 3.53 -34.49
CA GLN A 190 18.67 2.20 -35.07
C GLN A 190 18.50 2.24 -36.59
N TYR A 191 17.74 3.21 -37.09
CA TYR A 191 17.51 3.39 -38.52
C TYR A 191 18.81 3.79 -39.23
N SER A 192 19.64 4.63 -38.63
CA SER A 192 20.96 5.00 -39.20
C SER A 192 21.92 3.81 -39.36
N GLN A 193 21.71 2.73 -38.61
CA GLN A 193 22.56 1.54 -38.65
C GLN A 193 22.02 0.43 -39.55
N THR A 194 20.70 0.37 -39.76
CA THR A 194 20.04 -0.77 -40.40
C THR A 194 19.25 -0.43 -41.66
N GLU A 195 18.83 0.82 -41.81
CA GLU A 195 17.87 1.28 -42.84
C GLU A 195 16.52 0.50 -42.83
N ASP A 196 16.27 -0.28 -41.78
CA ASP A 196 15.03 -1.06 -41.60
C ASP A 196 14.04 -0.27 -40.74
N LEU A 197 12.97 0.21 -41.39
CA LEU A 197 11.94 1.00 -40.74
C LEU A 197 11.18 0.20 -39.68
N GLU A 198 10.77 -1.03 -39.99
CA GLU A 198 9.93 -1.85 -39.10
C GLU A 198 10.71 -2.25 -37.86
N PHE A 199 11.95 -2.70 -38.06
CA PHE A 199 12.85 -3.03 -36.96
C PHE A 199 13.12 -1.82 -36.06
N SER A 200 13.42 -0.66 -36.65
CA SER A 200 13.71 0.57 -35.89
C SER A 200 12.50 1.03 -35.07
N VAL A 201 11.27 0.89 -35.59
CA VAL A 201 10.05 1.16 -34.83
C VAL A 201 9.89 0.21 -33.64
N LEU A 202 10.07 -1.09 -33.87
CA LEU A 202 9.92 -2.11 -32.82
C LEU A 202 10.96 -1.92 -31.72
N ASP A 203 12.21 -1.68 -32.08
CA ASP A 203 13.29 -1.41 -31.14
C ASP A 203 13.04 -0.14 -30.32
N ALA A 204 12.68 0.97 -30.97
CA ALA A 204 12.34 2.22 -30.30
C ALA A 204 11.16 2.08 -29.34
N TYR A 205 10.11 1.35 -29.74
CA TYR A 205 8.99 1.03 -28.87
C TYR A 205 9.46 0.19 -27.65
N GLY A 206 10.24 -0.86 -27.87
CA GLY A 206 10.78 -1.71 -26.82
C GLY A 206 11.61 -0.92 -25.80
N CYS A 207 12.42 0.02 -26.29
CA CYS A 207 13.24 0.91 -25.48
C CYS A 207 12.41 1.78 -24.52
N ILE A 208 11.34 2.42 -25.01
CA ILE A 208 10.48 3.25 -24.15
C ILE A 208 9.54 2.41 -23.27
N ALA A 209 9.05 1.29 -23.77
CA ALA A 209 8.12 0.42 -23.08
C ALA A 209 8.80 -0.26 -21.89
N SER A 210 10.03 -0.76 -22.07
CA SER A 210 10.83 -1.35 -20.99
C SER A 210 11.09 -0.35 -19.85
N LYS A 211 11.42 0.91 -20.18
CA LYS A 211 11.61 1.97 -19.17
C LYS A 211 10.30 2.30 -18.45
N ALA A 212 9.21 2.45 -19.19
CA ALA A 212 7.89 2.76 -18.64
C ALA A 212 7.36 1.69 -17.67
N ARG A 213 7.75 0.41 -17.86
CA ARG A 213 7.40 -0.69 -16.95
C ARG A 213 7.93 -0.51 -15.53
N ALA A 214 9.04 0.21 -15.37
CA ALA A 214 9.61 0.51 -14.05
C ALA A 214 8.61 1.28 -13.16
N LEU A 215 7.59 1.93 -13.73
CA LEU A 215 6.57 2.66 -13.00
C LEU A 215 5.44 1.78 -12.45
N ASN A 216 5.56 0.44 -12.53
CA ASN A 216 4.52 -0.50 -12.12
C ASN A 216 3.16 -0.26 -12.84
N ILE A 217 3.25 0.12 -14.12
CA ILE A 217 2.10 0.40 -15.00
C ILE A 217 2.06 -0.63 -16.11
N ALA A 218 0.86 -1.18 -16.37
CA ALA A 218 0.63 -2.02 -17.54
C ALA A 218 0.77 -1.20 -18.83
N ILE A 219 1.76 -1.58 -19.64
CA ILE A 219 2.14 -0.95 -20.91
C ILE A 219 1.44 -1.65 -22.08
N PRO A 220 0.75 -0.92 -22.97
CA PRO A 220 0.06 -1.52 -24.13
C PRO A 220 1.06 -2.16 -25.08
N GLY A 221 0.76 -3.35 -25.61
CA GLY A 221 1.61 -4.06 -26.58
C GLY A 221 2.77 -4.86 -25.97
N TRP A 222 3.09 -4.65 -24.69
CA TRP A 222 4.33 -5.21 -24.11
C TRP A 222 4.39 -6.75 -24.09
N ASP A 223 3.26 -7.41 -23.81
CA ASP A 223 3.21 -8.87 -23.75
C ASP A 223 3.50 -9.49 -25.12
N LYS A 224 2.88 -8.96 -26.19
CA LYS A 224 3.17 -9.35 -27.58
C LYS A 224 4.61 -9.04 -27.96
N TYR A 225 5.11 -7.85 -27.61
CA TYR A 225 6.51 -7.48 -27.88
C TYR A 225 7.51 -8.45 -27.25
N SER A 226 7.25 -8.85 -26.00
CA SER A 226 8.12 -9.80 -25.27
C SER A 226 8.09 -11.22 -25.85
N LYS A 227 7.10 -11.53 -26.70
CA LYS A 227 6.95 -12.79 -27.41
C LYS A 227 7.33 -12.69 -28.88
N GLU A 228 7.81 -11.52 -29.31
CA GLU A 228 8.13 -11.24 -30.72
C GLU A 228 6.90 -11.38 -31.65
N GLU A 229 5.70 -11.13 -31.11
CA GLU A 229 4.40 -11.21 -31.81
C GLU A 229 3.81 -9.83 -32.15
N LEU A 230 4.51 -8.74 -31.81
CA LEU A 230 4.04 -7.37 -32.04
C LEU A 230 4.57 -6.87 -33.39
N ASP A 231 3.67 -6.43 -34.27
CA ASP A 231 4.08 -5.79 -35.53
C ASP A 231 4.38 -4.28 -35.34
N ALA A 232 5.02 -3.68 -36.35
CA ALA A 232 5.45 -2.28 -36.30
C ALA A 232 4.26 -1.30 -36.20
N GLU A 233 3.12 -1.60 -36.82
CA GLU A 233 1.94 -0.72 -36.76
C GLU A 233 1.31 -0.73 -35.35
N GLU A 234 1.16 -1.91 -34.77
CA GLU A 234 0.74 -2.10 -33.38
C GLU A 234 1.71 -1.41 -32.41
N ALA A 235 3.02 -1.49 -32.66
CA ALA A 235 4.04 -0.81 -31.89
C ALA A 235 3.91 0.72 -31.97
N LEU A 236 3.68 1.31 -33.15
CA LEU A 236 3.41 2.74 -33.30
C LEU A 236 2.14 3.17 -32.56
N ARG A 237 1.05 2.40 -32.66
CA ARG A 237 -0.19 2.67 -31.92
C ARG A 237 0.03 2.61 -30.41
N ALA A 238 0.85 1.66 -29.95
CA ALA A 238 1.22 1.55 -28.54
C ALA A 238 2.11 2.72 -28.11
N ALA A 239 3.15 3.06 -28.86
CA ALA A 239 4.03 4.21 -28.64
C ALA A 239 3.24 5.52 -28.57
N GLY A 240 2.26 5.72 -29.47
CA GLY A 240 1.36 6.87 -29.45
C GLY A 240 0.62 7.05 -28.12
N ARG A 241 0.29 5.96 -27.40
CA ARG A 241 -0.26 6.05 -26.04
C ARG A 241 0.79 6.51 -25.02
N LEU A 242 2.03 6.02 -25.11
CA LEU A 242 3.13 6.42 -24.23
C LEU A 242 3.59 7.86 -24.50
N GLN A 243 3.33 8.40 -25.68
CA GLN A 243 3.62 9.79 -26.03
C GLN A 243 2.44 10.73 -25.75
N ALA A 244 1.27 10.20 -25.40
CA ALA A 244 0.07 11.01 -25.13
C ALA A 244 -0.04 11.42 -23.66
N GLU A 245 0.01 12.72 -23.38
CA GLU A 245 -0.21 13.29 -22.04
C GLU A 245 -1.53 12.80 -21.43
N LYS A 246 -2.62 12.82 -22.21
CA LYS A 246 -3.96 12.41 -21.75
C LYS A 246 -3.96 10.97 -21.25
N TRP A 247 -3.19 10.08 -21.87
CA TRP A 247 -3.08 8.69 -21.46
C TRP A 247 -2.35 8.57 -20.12
N TRP A 248 -1.20 9.25 -19.96
CA TRP A 248 -0.47 9.29 -18.70
C TRP A 248 -1.28 9.90 -17.57
N LEU A 249 -1.99 11.00 -17.82
CA LEU A 249 -2.85 11.63 -16.82
C LEU A 249 -3.92 10.66 -16.32
N GLY A 250 -4.55 9.89 -17.22
CA GLY A 250 -5.51 8.85 -16.86
C GLY A 250 -4.89 7.70 -16.06
N LYS A 251 -3.62 7.34 -16.32
CA LYS A 251 -2.89 6.32 -15.55
C LYS A 251 -2.52 6.82 -14.17
N LEU A 252 -1.87 7.98 -14.07
CA LEU A 252 -1.44 8.60 -12.81
C LEU A 252 -2.63 8.88 -11.89
N LYS A 253 -3.72 9.47 -12.40
CA LYS A 253 -4.95 9.69 -11.63
C LYS A 253 -5.49 8.39 -11.04
N ARG A 254 -5.56 7.32 -11.85
CA ARG A 254 -6.06 6.03 -11.39
C ARG A 254 -5.18 5.41 -10.30
N ILE A 255 -3.85 5.57 -10.38
CA ILE A 255 -2.94 5.10 -9.34
C ILE A 255 -3.12 5.93 -8.08
N HIS A 256 -3.14 7.26 -8.21
CA HIS A 256 -3.41 8.21 -7.12
C HIS A 256 -4.70 7.83 -6.36
N ASP A 257 -5.83 7.73 -7.05
CA ASP A 257 -7.14 7.44 -6.46
C ASP A 257 -7.10 6.09 -5.70
N ARG A 258 -6.54 5.05 -6.33
CA ARG A 258 -6.47 3.70 -5.75
C ARG A 258 -5.53 3.60 -4.57
N TRP A 259 -4.38 4.28 -4.64
CA TRP A 259 -3.38 4.25 -3.59
C TRP A 259 -3.89 5.00 -2.36
N ARG A 260 -4.49 6.18 -2.55
CA ARG A 260 -5.15 6.93 -1.47
C ARG A 260 -6.22 6.09 -0.79
N GLU A 261 -7.12 5.49 -1.55
CA GLU A 261 -8.19 4.67 -0.96
C GLU A 261 -7.63 3.46 -0.21
N HIS A 262 -6.64 2.76 -0.78
CA HIS A 262 -6.03 1.61 -0.12
C HIS A 262 -5.28 1.99 1.17
N LEU A 263 -4.62 3.15 1.20
CA LEU A 263 -4.03 3.70 2.43
C LEU A 263 -5.10 3.99 3.49
N MET A 264 -6.24 4.54 3.09
CA MET A 264 -7.37 4.83 3.98
C MET A 264 -7.98 3.53 4.54
N ILE A 265 -8.16 2.49 3.71
CA ILE A 265 -8.59 1.16 4.14
C ILE A 265 -7.59 0.58 5.16
N ALA A 266 -6.31 0.55 4.80
CA ALA A 266 -5.26 -0.03 5.64
C ALA A 266 -5.10 0.69 6.98
N ALA A 267 -5.28 2.02 6.98
CA ALA A 267 -5.30 2.82 8.19
C ALA A 267 -6.60 2.65 9.01
N GLY A 268 -7.67 2.05 8.48
CA GLY A 268 -8.94 1.86 9.17
C GLY A 268 -9.85 3.08 9.14
N TYR A 269 -9.81 3.86 8.06
CA TYR A 269 -10.83 4.88 7.76
C TYR A 269 -12.06 4.27 7.06
N VAL A 270 -11.89 3.10 6.45
CA VAL A 270 -12.98 2.33 5.86
C VAL A 270 -13.32 1.18 6.80
N SER A 271 -14.45 1.29 7.48
CA SER A 271 -14.92 0.31 8.46
C SER A 271 -16.37 0.55 8.82
N LYS A 272 -16.98 -0.40 9.52
CA LYS A 272 -18.33 -0.26 10.07
C LYS A 272 -18.48 0.96 11.01
N GLN A 273 -17.43 1.32 11.74
CA GLN A 273 -17.45 2.41 12.72
C GLN A 273 -17.07 3.78 12.15
N ALA A 274 -16.34 3.81 11.02
CA ALA A 274 -15.88 5.04 10.40
C ALA A 274 -16.74 5.34 9.16
N SER A 275 -16.29 4.93 7.98
CA SER A 275 -17.03 5.06 6.73
C SER A 275 -17.16 3.69 6.08
N PRO A 276 -18.35 3.09 6.05
CA PRO A 276 -18.54 1.78 5.42
C PRO A 276 -18.30 1.83 3.91
N LYS A 277 -17.76 0.74 3.35
CA LYS A 277 -17.59 0.48 1.90
C LYS A 277 -16.50 1.31 1.20
N CYS A 278 -16.39 2.61 1.49
CA CYS A 278 -15.32 3.46 0.98
C CYS A 278 -15.02 4.62 1.95
N SER A 279 -13.91 5.32 1.72
CA SER A 279 -13.55 6.48 2.54
C SER A 279 -14.45 7.68 2.25
N GLU A 280 -14.68 8.52 3.27
CA GLU A 280 -15.46 9.76 3.13
C GLU A 280 -14.90 10.70 2.02
N PRO A 281 -13.57 10.92 1.89
CA PRO A 281 -13.04 11.69 0.76
C PRO A 281 -13.38 11.08 -0.60
N CYS A 282 -13.30 9.75 -0.76
CA CYS A 282 -13.66 9.07 -2.00
C CYS A 282 -15.12 9.34 -2.37
N LEU A 283 -16.05 9.21 -1.40
CA LEU A 283 -17.46 9.48 -1.62
C LEU A 283 -17.72 10.94 -2.01
N LYS A 284 -17.09 11.90 -1.32
CA LYS A 284 -17.22 13.33 -1.63
C LYS A 284 -16.72 13.66 -3.04
N GLU A 285 -15.55 13.15 -3.41
CA GLU A 285 -14.96 13.34 -4.74
C GLU A 285 -15.85 12.72 -5.83
N TRP A 286 -16.42 11.54 -5.59
CA TRP A 286 -17.37 10.89 -6.50
C TRP A 286 -18.66 11.70 -6.66
N LEU A 287 -19.28 12.16 -5.56
CA LEU A 287 -20.48 13.00 -5.60
C LEU A 287 -20.23 14.32 -6.35
N ALA A 288 -19.09 14.97 -6.12
CA ALA A 288 -18.70 16.18 -6.83
C ALA A 288 -18.54 15.92 -8.34
N GLN A 289 -17.95 14.77 -8.71
CA GLN A 289 -17.82 14.37 -10.11
C GLN A 289 -19.19 14.09 -10.76
N GLN A 290 -20.09 13.40 -10.05
CA GLN A 290 -21.46 13.16 -10.52
C GLN A 290 -22.21 14.48 -10.75
N LYS A 291 -22.12 15.42 -9.80
CA LYS A 291 -22.72 16.76 -9.94
C LYS A 291 -22.15 17.51 -11.14
N ALA A 292 -20.83 17.50 -11.34
CA ALA A 292 -20.19 18.15 -12.47
C ALA A 292 -20.59 17.53 -13.81
N ASN A 293 -20.67 16.20 -13.88
CA ASN A 293 -21.11 15.48 -15.09
C ASN A 293 -22.57 15.83 -15.43
N MET A 294 -23.47 15.84 -14.44
CA MET A 294 -24.86 16.23 -14.66
C MET A 294 -24.98 17.69 -15.13
N ALA A 295 -24.26 18.61 -14.50
CA ALA A 295 -24.23 20.01 -14.92
C ALA A 295 -23.68 20.18 -16.34
N TRP A 296 -22.75 19.33 -16.78
CA TRP A 296 -22.28 19.29 -18.16
C TRP A 296 -23.38 18.76 -19.09
N LEU A 297 -24.01 17.63 -18.78
CA LEU A 297 -25.10 17.05 -19.60
C LEU A 297 -26.27 18.02 -19.80
N HIS A 298 -26.66 18.77 -18.76
CA HIS A 298 -27.72 19.78 -18.85
C HIS A 298 -27.38 20.96 -19.78
N LYS A 299 -26.10 21.20 -20.08
CA LYS A 299 -25.64 22.29 -20.95
C LYS A 299 -25.40 21.85 -22.39
N MET A 300 -25.56 20.57 -22.69
CA MET A 300 -25.23 20.00 -23.99
C MET A 300 -26.50 19.59 -24.73
N GLU A 301 -26.47 19.79 -26.05
CA GLU A 301 -27.49 19.33 -26.98
C GLU A 301 -26.85 18.36 -27.98
N LEU A 302 -27.65 17.44 -28.50
CA LEU A 302 -27.33 16.64 -29.67
C LEU A 302 -27.93 17.33 -30.89
N GLU A 303 -27.18 17.34 -31.99
CA GLU A 303 -27.63 17.82 -33.28
C GLU A 303 -27.47 16.70 -34.30
N ASP A 304 -28.55 16.39 -35.01
CA ASP A 304 -28.52 15.55 -36.19
C ASP A 304 -27.97 16.37 -37.37
N LYS A 305 -26.88 15.89 -37.99
CA LYS A 305 -26.16 16.66 -39.01
C LYS A 305 -26.91 16.78 -40.33
N ASP A 306 -27.81 15.84 -40.62
CA ASP A 306 -28.50 15.76 -41.92
C ASP A 306 -29.82 16.53 -41.89
N THR A 307 -30.52 16.51 -40.74
CA THR A 307 -31.81 17.17 -40.55
C THR A 307 -31.74 18.50 -39.78
N GLY A 308 -30.68 18.71 -39.00
CA GLY A 308 -30.53 19.85 -38.10
C GLY A 308 -31.38 19.77 -36.82
N GLU A 309 -32.07 18.64 -36.57
CA GLU A 309 -32.87 18.46 -35.35
C GLU A 309 -31.98 18.50 -34.10
N ARG A 310 -32.42 19.24 -33.09
CA ARG A 310 -31.73 19.33 -31.79
C ARG A 310 -32.54 18.72 -30.67
N SER A 311 -31.86 17.98 -29.81
CA SER A 311 -32.45 17.38 -28.61
C SER A 311 -31.51 17.57 -27.42
N PRO A 312 -32.03 17.88 -26.21
CA PRO A 312 -31.20 17.94 -25.01
C PRO A 312 -30.47 16.61 -24.77
N LEU A 313 -29.15 16.65 -24.55
CA LEU A 313 -28.37 15.43 -24.33
C LEU A 313 -28.82 14.70 -23.07
N ILE A 314 -29.22 15.44 -22.04
CA ILE A 314 -29.68 14.88 -20.77
C ILE A 314 -30.91 13.99 -20.93
N ASP A 315 -31.86 14.35 -21.78
CA ASP A 315 -33.10 13.58 -21.97
C ASP A 315 -32.80 12.21 -22.59
N LYS A 316 -31.89 12.17 -23.57
CA LYS A 316 -31.44 10.92 -24.19
C LYS A 316 -30.68 10.04 -23.20
N VAL A 317 -29.84 10.63 -22.35
CA VAL A 317 -29.13 9.89 -21.28
C VAL A 317 -30.14 9.29 -20.30
N LEU A 318 -31.11 10.08 -19.83
CA LEU A 318 -32.11 9.65 -18.84
C LEU A 318 -33.10 8.60 -19.39
N ALA A 319 -33.34 8.59 -20.70
CA ALA A 319 -34.14 7.58 -21.40
C ALA A 319 -33.37 6.29 -21.73
N SER A 320 -32.05 6.27 -21.54
CA SER A 320 -31.19 5.12 -21.86
C SER A 320 -30.80 4.29 -20.63
N THR A 321 -30.07 3.20 -20.85
CA THR A 321 -29.44 2.36 -19.81
C THR A 321 -28.37 3.09 -18.99
N SER A 322 -27.97 4.30 -19.38
CA SER A 322 -27.15 5.18 -18.55
C SER A 322 -27.88 5.64 -17.29
N ASN A 323 -29.22 5.62 -17.30
CA ASN A 323 -30.04 5.84 -16.11
C ASN A 323 -30.03 4.59 -15.22
N PRO A 324 -29.51 4.65 -13.97
CA PRO A 324 -29.45 3.49 -13.08
C PRO A 324 -30.81 2.84 -12.82
N ARG A 325 -31.91 3.61 -12.89
CA ARG A 325 -33.26 3.07 -12.75
C ARG A 325 -33.63 2.15 -13.92
N ILE A 326 -33.36 2.58 -15.15
CA ILE A 326 -33.63 1.80 -16.36
C ILE A 326 -32.70 0.58 -16.39
N ALA A 327 -31.42 0.74 -16.11
CA ALA A 327 -30.48 -0.38 -16.03
C ALA A 327 -30.91 -1.46 -15.02
N ARG A 328 -31.43 -1.05 -13.86
CA ARG A 328 -32.00 -1.98 -12.86
C ARG A 328 -33.23 -2.70 -13.40
N MET A 329 -34.14 -1.98 -14.07
CA MET A 329 -35.33 -2.57 -14.67
C MET A 329 -34.95 -3.62 -15.72
N GLU A 330 -34.03 -3.30 -16.63
CA GLU A 330 -33.54 -4.25 -17.64
C GLU A 330 -32.89 -5.49 -17.02
N LEU A 331 -32.04 -5.31 -16.00
CA LEU A 331 -31.44 -6.44 -15.29
C LEU A 331 -32.51 -7.31 -14.63
N THR A 332 -33.54 -6.70 -14.05
CA THR A 332 -34.66 -7.41 -13.39
C THR A 332 -35.48 -8.19 -14.42
N THR A 333 -35.82 -7.57 -15.56
CA THR A 333 -36.52 -8.23 -16.66
C THR A 333 -35.72 -9.43 -17.20
N ARG A 334 -34.40 -9.28 -17.36
CA ARG A 334 -33.53 -10.40 -17.77
C ARG A 334 -33.50 -11.51 -16.73
N ALA A 335 -33.45 -11.16 -15.45
CA ALA A 335 -33.49 -12.15 -14.37
C ALA A 335 -34.81 -12.92 -14.33
N ALA A 336 -35.94 -12.23 -14.56
CA ALA A 336 -37.25 -12.87 -14.67
C ALA A 336 -37.32 -13.84 -15.86
N GLY A 337 -36.91 -13.42 -17.06
CA GLY A 337 -36.90 -14.33 -18.22
C GLY A 337 -35.95 -15.54 -18.05
N PHE A 338 -34.85 -15.36 -17.32
CA PHE A 338 -33.96 -16.48 -16.97
C PHE A 338 -34.61 -17.46 -15.99
N GLN A 339 -35.42 -16.95 -15.06
CA GLN A 339 -36.21 -17.76 -14.16
C GLN A 339 -37.29 -18.54 -14.92
N ASP A 340 -38.02 -17.89 -15.84
CA ASP A 340 -39.03 -18.55 -16.67
C ASP A 340 -38.43 -19.71 -17.48
N ILE A 341 -37.29 -19.48 -18.15
CA ILE A 341 -36.55 -20.53 -18.88
C ILE A 341 -36.11 -21.66 -17.93
N ALA A 342 -35.62 -21.31 -16.74
CA ALA A 342 -35.20 -22.30 -15.77
C ALA A 342 -36.36 -23.18 -15.30
N ASP A 343 -37.53 -22.59 -15.06
CA ASP A 343 -38.74 -23.30 -14.65
C ASP A 343 -39.24 -24.23 -15.77
N GLU A 344 -39.27 -23.76 -17.03
CA GLU A 344 -39.60 -24.60 -18.20
C GLU A 344 -38.64 -25.79 -18.36
N MET A 345 -37.36 -25.59 -18.05
CA MET A 345 -36.33 -26.63 -18.11
C MET A 345 -36.26 -27.51 -16.86
N GLY A 346 -37.08 -27.25 -15.83
CA GLY A 346 -37.05 -27.98 -14.56
C GLY A 346 -35.75 -27.79 -13.76
N LEU A 347 -35.07 -26.65 -13.92
CA LEU A 347 -33.83 -26.32 -13.21
C LEU A 347 -34.11 -25.73 -11.83
N ILE A 348 -33.15 -25.88 -10.92
CA ILE A 348 -33.22 -25.32 -9.56
C ILE A 348 -32.30 -24.11 -9.47
N GLY A 349 -32.85 -22.98 -9.05
CA GLY A 349 -32.11 -21.76 -8.76
C GLY A 349 -31.45 -21.80 -7.37
N MET A 350 -30.19 -21.39 -7.31
CA MET A 350 -29.39 -21.35 -6.09
C MET A 350 -28.71 -19.99 -5.92
N PHE A 351 -28.61 -19.54 -4.67
CA PHE A 351 -27.89 -18.33 -4.30
C PHE A 351 -26.55 -18.68 -3.64
N PHE A 352 -25.45 -18.38 -4.33
CA PHE A 352 -24.09 -18.57 -3.83
C PHE A 352 -23.49 -17.24 -3.40
N THR A 353 -22.86 -17.22 -2.24
CA THR A 353 -22.01 -16.10 -1.82
C THR A 353 -20.55 -16.55 -1.83
N LEU A 354 -19.69 -15.81 -2.51
CA LEU A 354 -18.24 -16.04 -2.49
C LEU A 354 -17.56 -14.87 -1.80
N THR A 355 -16.85 -15.15 -0.71
CA THR A 355 -16.08 -14.16 0.03
C THR A 355 -14.61 -14.54 0.11
N ALA A 356 -13.78 -13.58 0.50
CA ALA A 356 -12.35 -13.81 0.70
C ALA A 356 -12.06 -14.11 2.18
N PRO A 357 -11.00 -14.89 2.47
CA PRO A 357 -10.54 -15.18 3.83
C PRO A 357 -10.36 -13.95 4.71
N SER A 358 -10.37 -14.12 6.04
CA SER A 358 -10.23 -13.01 7.00
C SER A 358 -8.98 -12.16 6.74
N SER A 359 -7.89 -12.79 6.27
CA SER A 359 -6.63 -12.11 5.94
C SER A 359 -6.77 -11.02 4.85
N TYR A 360 -7.85 -11.00 4.06
CA TYR A 360 -8.13 -9.94 3.07
C TYR A 360 -8.89 -8.75 3.66
N HIS A 361 -9.45 -8.87 4.86
CA HIS A 361 -10.27 -7.85 5.50
C HIS A 361 -9.43 -7.00 6.45
N SER A 362 -9.47 -5.69 6.27
CA SER A 362 -8.69 -4.73 7.07
C SER A 362 -9.25 -4.55 8.49
N THR A 363 -10.57 -4.75 8.65
CA THR A 363 -11.30 -4.62 9.92
C THR A 363 -12.31 -5.74 10.13
N ARG A 364 -12.50 -6.15 11.38
CA ARG A 364 -13.43 -7.21 11.78
C ARG A 364 -14.88 -6.74 11.68
N ILE A 365 -15.78 -7.61 11.21
CA ILE A 365 -17.20 -7.29 11.07
C ILE A 365 -17.93 -7.05 12.40
N LYS A 366 -17.54 -7.79 13.45
CA LYS A 366 -18.22 -7.77 14.76
C LYS A 366 -18.16 -6.40 15.43
N ASP A 367 -16.96 -5.81 15.48
CA ASP A 367 -16.69 -4.60 16.26
C ASP A 367 -16.02 -3.49 15.43
N GLY A 368 -15.79 -3.67 14.13
CA GLY A 368 -15.11 -2.69 13.28
C GLY A 368 -13.66 -2.43 13.65
N LYS A 369 -13.08 -3.19 14.60
CA LYS A 369 -11.69 -3.02 15.02
C LYS A 369 -10.75 -3.61 13.97
N ARG A 370 -9.52 -3.12 13.99
CA ARG A 370 -8.41 -3.63 13.19
C ARG A 370 -8.33 -5.16 13.25
N ASN A 371 -8.14 -5.80 12.09
CA ASN A 371 -7.93 -7.25 11.97
C ASN A 371 -6.45 -7.58 11.79
N ASP A 372 -5.76 -8.08 12.82
CA ASP A 372 -4.30 -8.30 12.75
C ASP A 372 -3.83 -9.34 11.71
N LYS A 373 -4.75 -10.15 11.16
CA LYS A 373 -4.47 -11.06 10.02
C LYS A 373 -4.35 -10.35 8.67
N TYR A 374 -4.77 -9.08 8.57
CA TYR A 374 -4.83 -8.36 7.30
C TYR A 374 -3.48 -8.34 6.56
N ASN A 375 -3.48 -8.87 5.34
CA ASN A 375 -2.32 -9.08 4.49
C ASN A 375 -2.05 -7.92 3.50
N GLY A 376 -2.77 -6.80 3.62
CA GLY A 376 -2.60 -5.65 2.74
C GLY A 376 -3.27 -5.81 1.37
N ALA A 377 -4.20 -6.74 1.19
CA ALA A 377 -4.90 -6.89 -0.08
C ALA A 377 -5.79 -5.69 -0.39
N SER A 378 -5.50 -5.01 -1.51
CA SER A 378 -6.43 -4.01 -2.07
C SER A 378 -7.74 -4.67 -2.54
N PRO A 379 -8.86 -3.93 -2.63
CA PRO A 379 -10.10 -4.44 -3.24
C PRO A 379 -9.88 -5.06 -4.63
N ARG A 380 -8.94 -4.51 -5.42
CA ARG A 380 -8.59 -5.07 -6.74
C ARG A 380 -7.84 -6.39 -6.64
N LYS A 381 -6.97 -6.57 -5.64
CA LYS A 381 -6.27 -7.84 -5.40
C LYS A 381 -7.26 -8.91 -4.94
N THR A 382 -8.17 -8.55 -4.03
CA THR A 382 -9.26 -9.44 -3.60
C THR A 382 -10.17 -9.81 -4.77
N GLN A 383 -10.57 -8.87 -5.63
CA GLN A 383 -11.37 -9.18 -6.81
C GLN A 383 -10.68 -10.18 -7.75
N LYS A 384 -9.35 -10.07 -7.93
CA LYS A 384 -8.58 -11.04 -8.71
C LYS A 384 -8.56 -12.42 -8.05
N TYR A 385 -8.46 -12.49 -6.72
CA TYR A 385 -8.58 -13.73 -5.97
C TYR A 385 -9.94 -14.40 -6.23
N LEU A 386 -11.05 -13.67 -6.09
CA LEU A 386 -12.40 -14.18 -6.34
C LEU A 386 -12.57 -14.66 -7.79
N CYS A 387 -12.04 -13.91 -8.77
CA CYS A 387 -12.03 -14.34 -10.17
C CYS A 387 -11.26 -15.65 -10.38
N ARG A 388 -10.13 -15.83 -9.68
CA ARG A 388 -9.33 -17.06 -9.76
C ARG A 388 -10.11 -18.24 -9.19
N VAL A 389 -10.68 -18.11 -7.99
CA VAL A 389 -11.53 -19.16 -7.39
C VAL A 389 -12.67 -19.52 -8.34
N TRP A 390 -13.40 -18.53 -8.84
CA TRP A 390 -14.50 -18.75 -9.78
C TRP A 390 -14.08 -19.45 -11.08
N SER A 391 -12.91 -19.09 -11.63
CA SER A 391 -12.39 -19.76 -12.84
C SER A 391 -12.12 -21.25 -12.60
N ARG A 392 -11.60 -21.62 -11.41
CA ARG A 392 -11.34 -23.01 -11.02
C ARG A 392 -12.63 -23.78 -10.83
N VAL A 393 -13.59 -23.20 -10.13
CA VAL A 393 -14.96 -23.77 -9.97
C VAL A 393 -15.57 -24.07 -11.34
N ARG A 394 -15.61 -23.08 -12.25
CA ARG A 394 -16.20 -23.27 -13.59
C ARG A 394 -15.47 -24.33 -14.41
N ALA A 395 -14.14 -24.34 -14.39
CA ALA A 395 -13.37 -25.35 -15.09
C ALA A 395 -13.63 -26.76 -14.54
N ALA A 396 -13.81 -26.88 -13.23
CA ALA A 396 -14.08 -28.14 -12.55
C ALA A 396 -15.52 -28.64 -12.77
N TRP A 397 -16.50 -27.74 -12.84
CA TRP A 397 -17.86 -28.06 -13.29
C TRP A 397 -17.87 -28.53 -14.74
N GLN A 398 -17.17 -27.83 -15.64
CA GLN A 398 -17.09 -28.21 -17.05
C GLN A 398 -16.53 -29.61 -17.25
N ARG A 399 -15.43 -29.98 -16.57
CA ARG A 399 -14.85 -31.33 -16.64
C ARG A 399 -15.80 -32.42 -16.12
N ARG A 400 -16.73 -32.08 -15.24
CA ARG A 400 -17.73 -32.99 -14.67
C ARG A 400 -19.06 -32.97 -15.44
N GLY A 401 -19.15 -32.24 -16.55
CA GLY A 401 -20.37 -32.11 -17.34
C GLY A 401 -21.45 -31.22 -16.71
N ILE A 402 -21.15 -30.55 -15.59
CA ILE A 402 -22.10 -29.68 -14.88
C ILE A 402 -22.25 -28.38 -15.67
N ARG A 403 -23.49 -28.08 -16.06
CA ARG A 403 -23.87 -26.87 -16.80
C ARG A 403 -24.69 -25.94 -15.92
N THR A 404 -24.41 -24.64 -16.01
CA THR A 404 -25.15 -23.61 -15.31
C THR A 404 -25.16 -22.32 -16.10
N PHE A 405 -26.12 -21.46 -15.80
CA PHE A 405 -26.17 -20.08 -16.23
C PHE A 405 -26.68 -19.22 -15.07
N GLY A 406 -26.50 -17.90 -15.17
CA GLY A 406 -27.12 -16.95 -14.27
C GLY A 406 -26.38 -15.63 -14.13
N PHE A 407 -26.52 -15.00 -12.97
CA PHE A 407 -26.05 -13.64 -12.70
C PHE A 407 -25.05 -13.61 -11.57
N ARG A 408 -24.13 -12.64 -11.62
CA ARG A 408 -23.17 -12.37 -10.55
C ARG A 408 -23.05 -10.87 -10.30
N THR A 409 -23.28 -10.46 -9.06
CA THR A 409 -23.03 -9.10 -8.58
C THR A 409 -21.81 -9.07 -7.66
N VAL A 410 -21.21 -7.88 -7.51
CA VAL A 410 -20.07 -7.64 -6.60
C VAL A 410 -20.48 -6.52 -5.66
N GLU A 411 -20.35 -6.76 -4.37
CA GLU A 411 -20.63 -5.76 -3.33
C GLU A 411 -19.41 -5.61 -2.41
N PRO A 412 -19.03 -4.39 -2.00
CA PRO A 412 -18.04 -4.20 -0.94
C PRO A 412 -18.65 -4.49 0.44
N HIS A 413 -17.89 -5.21 1.26
CA HIS A 413 -18.13 -5.31 2.70
C HIS A 413 -17.94 -3.95 3.41
N HIS A 414 -18.20 -3.91 4.72
CA HIS A 414 -18.08 -2.70 5.54
C HIS A 414 -16.67 -2.08 5.51
N ASP A 415 -15.64 -2.87 5.19
CA ASP A 415 -14.24 -2.44 5.13
C ASP A 415 -13.72 -2.25 3.69
N GLY A 416 -14.60 -2.34 2.69
CA GLY A 416 -14.28 -2.18 1.28
C GLY A 416 -13.86 -3.47 0.56
N THR A 417 -13.74 -4.59 1.26
CA THR A 417 -13.38 -5.89 0.67
C THR A 417 -14.53 -6.41 -0.21
N PRO A 418 -14.32 -6.68 -1.51
CA PRO A 418 -15.40 -7.18 -2.37
C PRO A 418 -15.78 -8.61 -1.97
N HIS A 419 -17.07 -8.93 -2.11
CA HIS A 419 -17.61 -10.28 -2.16
C HIS A 419 -18.60 -10.38 -3.31
N TRP A 420 -18.89 -11.61 -3.73
CA TRP A 420 -19.80 -11.88 -4.84
C TRP A 420 -21.08 -12.52 -4.34
N HIS A 421 -22.18 -12.12 -4.96
CA HIS A 421 -23.43 -12.85 -4.90
C HIS A 421 -23.75 -13.38 -6.29
N MET A 422 -24.18 -14.63 -6.35
CA MET A 422 -24.47 -15.32 -7.60
C MET A 422 -25.82 -16.01 -7.50
N VAL A 423 -26.67 -15.76 -8.49
CA VAL A 423 -27.89 -16.53 -8.72
C VAL A 423 -27.61 -17.43 -9.91
N LEU A 424 -27.63 -18.74 -9.70
CA LEU A 424 -27.24 -19.75 -10.68
C LEU A 424 -28.28 -20.86 -10.74
N TRP A 425 -28.59 -21.32 -11.95
CA TRP A 425 -29.53 -22.43 -12.16
C TRP A 425 -28.81 -23.70 -12.58
N PHE A 426 -29.22 -24.84 -12.02
CA PHE A 426 -28.62 -26.15 -12.25
C PHE A 426 -29.70 -27.21 -12.49
N LYS A 427 -29.33 -28.30 -13.16
CA LYS A 427 -30.17 -29.49 -13.16
C LYS A 427 -30.26 -30.06 -11.74
N PRO A 428 -31.41 -30.59 -11.30
CA PRO A 428 -31.57 -31.17 -9.97
C PRO A 428 -30.49 -32.20 -9.63
N GLU A 429 -30.15 -33.08 -10.56
CA GLU A 429 -29.15 -34.14 -10.39
C GLU A 429 -27.70 -33.65 -10.27
N ASP A 430 -27.41 -32.42 -10.70
CA ASP A 430 -26.07 -31.82 -10.65
C ASP A 430 -25.85 -30.96 -9.39
N LEU A 431 -26.93 -30.57 -8.70
CA LEU A 431 -26.90 -29.53 -7.67
C LEU A 431 -25.94 -29.84 -6.52
N GLU A 432 -26.02 -31.06 -5.97
CA GLU A 432 -25.17 -31.48 -4.85
C GLU A 432 -23.69 -31.49 -5.24
N LYS A 433 -23.37 -32.04 -6.42
CA LYS A 433 -22.01 -32.06 -6.97
C LYS A 433 -21.52 -30.65 -7.24
N ALA A 434 -22.37 -29.78 -7.79
CA ALA A 434 -22.04 -28.40 -8.09
C ALA A 434 -21.67 -27.63 -6.82
N THR A 435 -22.51 -27.76 -5.78
CA THR A 435 -22.32 -27.13 -4.47
C THR A 435 -21.07 -27.66 -3.76
N THR A 436 -20.83 -28.97 -3.82
CA THR A 436 -19.63 -29.60 -3.24
C THR A 436 -18.35 -29.04 -3.88
N VAL A 437 -18.30 -29.00 -5.21
CA VAL A 437 -17.16 -28.44 -5.96
C VAL A 437 -16.98 -26.95 -5.68
N PHE A 438 -18.09 -26.20 -5.54
CA PHE A 438 -18.02 -24.79 -5.18
C PHE A 438 -17.37 -24.60 -3.80
N ARG A 439 -17.86 -25.32 -2.79
CA ARG A 439 -17.34 -25.28 -1.41
C ARG A 439 -15.86 -25.66 -1.37
N GLU A 440 -15.46 -26.73 -2.07
CA GLU A 440 -14.07 -27.19 -2.15
C GLU A 440 -13.10 -26.06 -2.53
N TYR A 441 -13.37 -25.34 -3.64
CA TYR A 441 -12.50 -24.25 -4.08
C TYR A 441 -12.68 -22.95 -3.29
N ALA A 442 -13.89 -22.69 -2.75
CA ALA A 442 -14.15 -21.50 -1.95
C ALA A 442 -13.44 -21.57 -0.58
N LEU A 443 -13.30 -22.77 -0.01
CA LEU A 443 -12.71 -23.03 1.30
C LEU A 443 -11.24 -23.48 1.23
N GLU A 444 -10.64 -23.53 0.04
CA GLU A 444 -9.26 -24.01 -0.13
C GLU A 444 -8.22 -23.11 0.55
N GLU A 445 -8.46 -21.80 0.61
CA GLU A 445 -7.60 -20.84 1.31
C GLU A 445 -8.28 -20.48 2.65
N ASP A 446 -7.64 -20.83 3.78
CA ASP A 446 -8.11 -20.53 5.14
C ASP A 446 -9.55 -21.02 5.45
N GLY A 447 -10.00 -22.14 4.89
CA GLY A 447 -11.36 -22.68 5.06
C GLY A 447 -11.74 -23.10 6.48
N ASP A 448 -10.76 -23.33 7.35
CA ASP A 448 -10.98 -23.69 8.76
C ASP A 448 -11.27 -22.47 9.65
N GLU A 449 -11.32 -21.25 9.09
CA GLU A 449 -11.64 -20.05 9.87
C GLU A 449 -13.10 -20.05 10.35
N PRO A 450 -13.37 -19.59 11.60
CA PRO A 450 -14.74 -19.47 12.08
C PRO A 450 -15.60 -18.58 11.17
N GLY A 451 -16.67 -19.15 10.62
CA GLY A 451 -17.59 -18.47 9.71
C GLY A 451 -17.20 -18.51 8.23
N ALA A 452 -16.29 -19.41 7.84
CA ALA A 452 -15.93 -19.63 6.44
C ALA A 452 -17.00 -20.39 5.63
N GLU A 453 -17.74 -21.32 6.26
CA GLU A 453 -18.69 -22.25 5.60
C GLU A 453 -20.00 -21.66 5.06
#